data_AF-A0A127B6Y1-F1
#
_entry.id   AF-A0A127B6Y1-F1
#
_cell.length_a   1.000
_cell.length_b   1.000
_cell.length_c   1.000
_cell.angle_alpha   90.00
_cell.angle_beta   90.00
_cell.angle_gamma   90.00
#
_symmetry.space_group_name_H-M   'P 1'
#
loop_
_entity.id
_entity.type
_entity.pdbx_description
1 polymer ?
#
loop_
_entity_poly.entity_id
_entity_poly.type
_entity_poly.pdbx_seq_one_letter_code
_entity_poly.pdbx_strand_id
1 'polypeptide(L)' 'MALSLIFLVPTILWIWALVDILKSDFKSDVEKIIWLLLVIFVPVLGWILYFAIGRSQRINRFY' A
#
# COMPACT_ATOMS: atom_id res chain seq x y z
N MET A 1 -20.92 -1.81 18.80
CA MET A 1 -21.17 -1.93 17.35
C MET A 1 -20.35 -0.95 16.52
N ALA A 2 -20.24 0.33 16.89
CA ALA A 2 -19.41 1.30 16.14
C ALA A 2 -17.89 1.06 16.25
N LEU A 3 -17.41 0.56 17.39
CA LEU A 3 -15.97 0.39 17.65
C LEU A 3 -15.31 -0.67 16.75
N SER A 4 -16.06 -1.70 16.33
CA SER A 4 -15.54 -2.76 15.47
C SER A 4 -15.26 -2.30 14.03
N LEU A 5 -15.99 -1.30 13.54
CA LEU A 5 -15.80 -0.74 12.20
C LEU A 5 -14.48 0.02 12.06
N ILE A 6 -14.01 0.64 13.15
CA ILE A 6 -12.76 1.41 13.21
C ILE A 6 -11.54 0.51 12.96
N PHE A 7 -11.62 -0.79 13.27
CA PHE A 7 -10.53 -1.74 13.02
C PHE A 7 -10.69 -2.51 11.70
N LEU A 8 -11.93 -2.77 11.28
CA LEU A 8 -12.21 -3.48 10.02
C LEU A 8 -11.76 -2.69 8.80
N VAL A 9 -12.10 -1.39 8.71
CA VAL A 9 -11.80 -0.59 7.53
C VAL A 9 -10.29 -0.45 7.29
N PRO A 10 -9.46 -0.07 8.27
CA PRO A 10 -8.01 0.02 8.08
C PRO A 10 -7.38 -1.32 7.74
N THR A 11 -7.90 -2.43 8.28
CA THR A 11 -7.39 -3.77 7.97
C THR A 11 -7.64 -4.14 6.51
N ILE A 12 -8.84 -3.86 5.99
CA ILE A 12 -9.16 -4.10 4.58
C ILE A 12 -8.27 -3.24 3.67
N LEU A 13 -8.08 -1.96 4.02
CA LEU A 13 -7.22 -1.05 3.27
C LEU A 13 -5.75 -1.48 3.31
N TRP A 14 -5.28 -2.00 4.44
CA TRP A 14 -3.93 -2.54 4.60
C TRP A 14 -3.70 -3.76 3.70
N ILE A 15 -4.61 -4.74 3.72
CA ILE A 15 -4.54 -5.91 2.83
C ILE A 15 -4.59 -5.47 1.37
N TRP A 16 -5.47 -4.53 1.03
CA TRP A 16 -5.58 -4.02 -0.33
C TRP A 16 -4.29 -3.35 -0.81
N ALA A 17 -3.64 -2.54 0.04
CA ALA A 17 -2.36 -1.93 -0.27
C ALA A 17 -1.27 -2.99 -0.54
N LEU A 18 -1.19 -4.04 0.27
CA LEU A 18 -0.25 -5.15 0.03
C LEU A 18 -0.49 -5.84 -1.32
N VAL A 19 -1.76 -6.16 -1.62
CA VAL A 19 -2.11 -6.78 -2.91
C VAL A 19 -1.78 -5.85 -4.08
N ASP A 20 -2.06 -4.56 -3.97
CA ASP A 20 -1.75 -3.58 -5.01
C ASP A 20 -0.23 -3.44 -5.21
N ILE A 21 0.57 -3.39 -4.14
CA ILE A 21 2.05 -3.38 -4.22
C ILE A 21 2.55 -4.63 -4.95
N LEU A 22 2.10 -5.81 -4.53
CA LEU A 22 2.58 -7.07 -5.09
C LEU A 22 2.23 -7.23 -6.57
N LYS A 23 1.05 -6.75 -6.99
CA LYS A 23 0.60 -6.79 -8.39
C LYS A 23 1.15 -5.66 -9.26
N SER A 24 1.69 -4.61 -8.65
CA SER A 24 2.20 -3.47 -9.40
C SER A 24 3.65 -3.68 -9.85
N ASP A 25 3.94 -3.17 -11.04
CA ASP A 25 5.29 -2.97 -11.53
C ASP A 25 5.79 -1.60 -11.07
N PHE A 26 6.98 -1.57 -10.47
CA PHE A 26 7.68 -0.36 -10.04
C PHE A 26 8.94 -0.18 -10.88
N LYS A 27 9.50 1.04 -10.90
CA LYS A 27 10.69 1.33 -11.70
C LYS A 27 11.91 0.54 -11.25
N SER A 28 11.96 0.21 -9.95
CA SER A 28 12.98 -0.66 -9.38
C SER A 28 12.37 -1.62 -8.36
N ASP A 29 13.01 -2.77 -8.17
CA ASP A 29 12.65 -3.71 -7.11
C ASP A 29 12.81 -3.08 -5.72
N VAL A 30 13.76 -2.16 -5.58
CA VAL A 30 14.01 -1.42 -4.33
C VAL A 30 12.81 -0.56 -3.95
N GLU A 31 12.20 0.18 -4.90
CA GLU A 31 10.98 0.95 -4.65
C GLU A 31 9.83 0.05 -4.17
N LYS A 32 9.64 -1.10 -4.82
CA LYS A 32 8.62 -2.08 -4.43
C LYS A 32 8.84 -2.60 -3.00
N ILE A 33 10.09 -2.92 -2.66
CA ILE A 33 10.47 -3.41 -1.33
C ILE A 33 10.28 -2.32 -0.27
N ILE A 34 10.64 -1.06 -0.56
CA ILE A 34 10.42 0.06 0.37
C ILE A 34 8.93 0.19 0.69
N TRP A 35 8.05 0.19 -0.31
CA TRP A 35 6.61 0.27 -0.08
C TRP A 35 6.07 -0.93 0.70
N LEU A 36 6.54 -2.14 0.38
CA LEU A 36 6.15 -3.35 1.08
C LEU A 36 6.55 -3.28 2.57
N LEU A 37 7.79 -2.91 2.86
CA LEU A 37 8.31 -2.74 4.23
C LEU A 37 7.52 -1.67 4.98
N LEU A 38 7.30 -0.51 4.37
CA LEU A 38 6.62 0.60 5.01
C LEU A 38 5.17 0.24 5.37
N VAL A 39 4.45 -0.44 4.47
CA VAL A 39 3.09 -0.95 4.76
C VAL A 39 3.09 -2.02 5.86
N ILE A 40 4.06 -2.92 5.89
CA ILE A 40 4.11 -4.00 6.90
C ILE A 40 4.50 -3.47 8.28
N PHE A 41 5.55 -2.65 8.39
CA PHE A 41 6.09 -2.17 9.66
C PHE A 41 5.30 -0.99 10.24
N VAL A 42 4.57 -0.26 9.39
CA VAL A 42 3.76 0.88 9.81
C VAL A 42 2.34 0.69 9.29
N PRO A 43 1.53 -0.26 9.80
CA PRO A 43 0.28 -0.66 9.16
C PRO A 43 -0.73 0.48 9.02
N VAL A 44 -0.87 1.38 9.98
CA VAL A 44 -1.84 2.49 9.89
C VAL A 44 -1.38 3.56 8.89
N LEU A 45 -0.16 4.09 9.04
CA LEU A 45 0.33 5.16 8.16
C LEU A 45 0.80 4.64 6.81
N GLY A 46 1.23 3.39 6.74
CA GLY A 46 1.88 2.82 5.58
C GLY A 46 0.93 2.60 4.42
N TRP A 47 -0.28 2.07 4.65
CA TRP A 47 -1.26 1.98 3.57
C TRP A 47 -1.74 3.36 3.12
N ILE A 48 -1.81 4.34 4.04
CA ILE A 48 -2.17 5.73 3.73
C ILE A 48 -1.12 6.36 2.81
N LEU A 49 0.16 6.29 3.20
CA LEU A 49 1.28 6.82 2.44
C LEU A 49 1.43 6.11 1.09
N TYR A 50 1.22 4.79 1.05
CA TYR A 50 1.24 4.03 -0.18
C TYR A 50 0.18 4.53 -1.16
N PHE A 51 -1.06 4.71 -0.70
CA PHE A 51 -2.12 5.18 -1.59
C PHE A 51 -1.98 6.66 -1.97
N ALA A 52 -1.42 7.49 -1.10
CA ALA A 52 -1.20 8.91 -1.39
C ALA A 52 -0.01 9.15 -2.33
N ILE A 53 1.11 8.43 -2.13
CA ILE A 53 2.38 8.69 -2.79
C ILE A 53 2.83 7.47 -3.60
N GLY A 54 2.85 6.29 -2.98
CA GLY A 54 3.42 5.07 -3.58
C GLY A 54 2.77 4.62 -4.88
N ARG A 55 1.45 4.80 -5.04
CA ARG A 55 0.76 4.48 -6.30
C ARG A 55 1.27 5.29 -7.50
N SER A 56 1.72 6.52 -7.29
CA SER A 56 2.28 7.36 -8.37
C SER A 56 3.64 6.89 -8.88
N GLN A 57 4.34 6.06 -8.09
CA GLN A 57 5.67 5.55 -8.44
C GLN A 57 5.62 4.29 -9.31
N ARG A 58 4.43 3.76 -9.54
CA ARG A 58 4.20 2.61 -10.42
C ARG A 58 4.58 2.95 -11.86
N ILE A 59 5.04 1.95 -12.61
CA ILE A 59 5.28 2.11 -14.05
C ILE A 59 3.93 2.28 -14.76
N ASN A 60 3.73 3.41 -15.43
CA ASN A 60 2.66 3.57 -16.40
C ASN A 60 3.09 2.96 -17.72
N ARG A 61 2.57 1.77 -18.05
CA ARG A 61 2.83 1.04 -19.31
C ARG A 61 2.19 1.70 -20.57
N PHE A 62 1.93 3.01 -20.54
CA PHE A 62 1.25 3.75 -21.62
C PHE A 62 2.18 4.58 -22.51
N TYR A 63 3.47 4.21 -22.61
CA TYR A 63 4.39 4.69 -23.64
C TYR A 63 5.28 3.56 -24.13
#